data_AF-A0A1B8QZ08-F1
#
_entry.id   AF-A0A1B8QZ08-F1
#
_cell.length_a   1.000
_cell.length_b   1.000
_cell.length_c   1.000
_cell.angle_alpha   90.00
_cell.angle_beta   90.00
_cell.angle_gamma   90.00
#
_symmetry.space_group_name_H-M   'P 1'
#
loop_
_entity.id
_entity.type
_entity.pdbx_description
1 polymer ?
#
loop_
_entity_poly.entity_id
_entity_poly.type
_entity_poly.pdbx_seq_one_letter_code
_entity_poly.pdbx_strand_id
1 'polypeptide(L)'
;MDWNWFFSSFAQSSAAIVGIFGAFLITKILNNQALFSQKNSRAKDVIVECKRVMDLSKNRYFNWYNEHINKEEYEKLRKMLKKGSDLSATELYSELNFSIFTPKDDVVQNIQIIINNYEEEKRKKEEEFKQRAALYATKGVYTEIAMHNDFIPPININIIGELNRERELIDATLSDVKHHIRIAQNMMNEISGDPECSSLITKMLVFVSLLFFLGVIYPLSFLPASVGEEISLYFDYSIIISHIVSIKGIFLILLSVVFSSILITFFLLNINLKYSNELVLELMECKKLSSYSEYFAIMEENEQKNRKNSESNISQ
;
A
#
# COMPACT_ATOMS: atom_id res chain seq x y z
N MET A 1 -3.82 -66.95 15.59
CA MET A 1 -4.60 -65.71 15.34
C MET A 1 -5.00 -65.71 13.89
N ASP A 2 -6.23 -65.29 13.54
CA ASP A 2 -6.64 -65.19 12.14
C ASP A 2 -6.05 -63.91 11.53
N TRP A 3 -4.87 -64.05 10.94
CA TRP A 3 -4.15 -62.95 10.28
C TRP A 3 -4.93 -62.36 9.09
N ASN A 4 -5.76 -63.17 8.42
CA ASN A 4 -6.59 -62.68 7.33
C ASN A 4 -7.66 -61.71 7.84
N TRP A 5 -8.35 -62.09 8.92
CA TRP A 5 -9.33 -61.22 9.57
C TRP A 5 -8.69 -59.94 10.11
N PHE A 6 -7.52 -60.06 10.77
CA PHE A 6 -6.81 -58.90 11.32
C PHE A 6 -6.40 -57.90 10.24
N PHE A 7 -5.67 -58.32 9.20
CA PHE A 7 -5.20 -57.40 8.16
C PHE A 7 -6.34 -56.83 7.33
N SER A 8 -7.38 -57.63 7.04
CA SER A 8 -8.56 -57.13 6.32
C SER A 8 -9.29 -56.06 7.13
N SER A 9 -9.53 -56.31 8.42
CA SER A 9 -10.24 -55.36 9.30
C SER A 9 -9.42 -54.08 9.52
N PHE A 10 -8.10 -54.21 9.69
CA PHE A 10 -7.19 -53.08 9.86
C PHE A 10 -7.07 -52.24 8.57
N ALA A 11 -6.98 -52.88 7.40
CA ALA A 11 -6.98 -52.20 6.11
C ALA A 11 -8.27 -51.44 5.84
N GLN A 12 -9.42 -52.07 6.13
CA GLN A 12 -10.74 -51.44 5.95
C GLN A 12 -10.94 -50.24 6.88
N SER A 13 -10.56 -50.36 8.15
CA SER A 13 -10.64 -49.26 9.12
C SER A 13 -9.72 -48.10 8.71
N SER A 14 -8.47 -48.40 8.32
CA SER A 14 -7.52 -47.38 7.84
C SER A 14 -8.03 -46.69 6.56
N ALA A 15 -8.60 -47.44 5.63
CA ALA A 15 -9.18 -46.89 4.40
C ALA A 15 -10.36 -45.96 4.69
N ALA A 16 -11.22 -46.30 5.67
CA ALA A 16 -12.31 -45.44 6.09
C ALA A 16 -11.80 -44.11 6.68
N ILE A 17 -10.76 -44.16 7.52
CA ILE A 17 -10.13 -42.95 8.09
C ILE A 17 -9.53 -42.09 6.97
N VAL A 18 -8.77 -42.70 6.06
CA VAL A 18 -8.19 -42.01 4.89
C VAL A 18 -9.29 -41.35 4.04
N GLY A 19 -10.42 -42.04 3.81
CA GLY A 19 -11.54 -41.51 3.05
C GLY A 19 -12.17 -40.27 3.70
N ILE A 20 -12.43 -40.33 5.01
CA ILE A 20 -13.04 -39.21 5.76
C ILE A 20 -12.10 -37.99 5.78
N PHE A 21 -10.84 -38.19 6.16
CA PHE A 21 -9.87 -37.08 6.19
C PHE A 21 -9.57 -36.56 4.78
N GLY A 22 -9.46 -37.44 3.79
CA GLY A 22 -9.27 -37.06 2.39
C GLY A 22 -10.39 -36.16 1.89
N ALA A 23 -11.65 -36.56 2.09
CA ALA A 23 -12.80 -35.75 1.70
C ALA A 23 -12.83 -34.38 2.38
N PHE A 24 -12.53 -34.33 3.69
CA PHE A 24 -12.45 -33.08 4.44
C PHE A 24 -11.34 -32.15 3.92
N LEU A 25 -10.13 -32.68 3.70
CA LEU A 25 -8.99 -31.91 3.19
C LEU A 25 -9.26 -31.37 1.79
N ILE A 26 -9.80 -32.19 0.89
CA ILE A 26 -10.17 -31.78 -0.46
C ILE A 26 -11.18 -30.63 -0.42
N THR A 27 -12.24 -30.78 0.38
CA THR A 27 -13.28 -29.75 0.54
C THR A 27 -12.68 -28.45 1.05
N LYS A 28 -11.79 -28.52 2.03
CA LYS A 28 -11.13 -27.34 2.59
C LYS A 28 -10.21 -26.66 1.57
N ILE A 29 -9.45 -27.42 0.78
CA ILE A 29 -8.57 -26.89 -0.27
C ILE A 29 -9.39 -26.20 -1.36
N LEU A 30 -10.48 -26.81 -1.83
CA LEU A 30 -11.36 -26.20 -2.83
C LEU A 30 -11.97 -24.89 -2.33
N ASN A 31 -12.39 -24.84 -1.06
CA ASN A 31 -12.89 -23.60 -0.45
C ASN A 31 -11.79 -22.52 -0.38
N ASN A 32 -10.58 -22.88 0.06
CA ASN A 32 -9.45 -21.96 0.09
C ASN A 32 -9.09 -21.46 -1.32
N GLN A 33 -9.16 -22.31 -2.34
CA GLN A 33 -8.94 -21.92 -3.73
C GLN A 33 -9.98 -20.92 -4.23
N ALA A 34 -11.27 -21.13 -3.90
CA ALA A 34 -12.33 -20.19 -4.25
C ALA A 34 -12.12 -18.82 -3.58
N LEU A 35 -11.80 -18.82 -2.29
CA LEU A 35 -11.49 -17.59 -1.53
C LEU A 35 -10.25 -16.87 -2.09
N PHE A 36 -9.19 -17.62 -2.40
CA PHE A 36 -7.99 -17.08 -3.02
C PHE A 36 -8.31 -16.42 -4.37
N SER A 37 -9.08 -17.09 -5.23
CA SER A 37 -9.48 -16.53 -6.53
C SER A 37 -10.30 -15.25 -6.37
N GLN A 38 -11.24 -15.22 -5.42
CA GLN A 38 -12.07 -14.05 -5.13
C GLN A 38 -11.22 -12.88 -4.64
N LYS A 39 -10.36 -13.11 -3.64
CA LYS A 39 -9.48 -12.08 -3.10
C LYS A 39 -8.48 -11.60 -4.15
N ASN A 40 -7.90 -12.49 -4.93
CA ASN A 40 -6.98 -12.11 -5.99
C ASN A 40 -7.65 -11.21 -7.05
N SER A 41 -8.89 -11.52 -7.44
CA SER A 41 -9.67 -10.63 -8.33
C SER A 41 -9.92 -9.26 -7.69
N ARG A 42 -10.41 -9.26 -6.45
CA ARG A 42 -10.67 -8.01 -5.71
C ARG A 42 -9.42 -7.16 -5.53
N ALA A 43 -8.25 -7.77 -5.31
CA ALA A 43 -6.98 -7.06 -5.21
C ALA A 43 -6.65 -6.33 -6.52
N LYS A 44 -6.85 -7.01 -7.66
CA LYS A 44 -6.66 -6.40 -8.98
C LYS A 44 -7.64 -5.25 -9.21
N ASP A 45 -8.90 -5.40 -8.81
CA ASP A 45 -9.89 -4.31 -8.92
C ASP A 45 -9.48 -3.09 -8.09
N VAL A 46 -8.99 -3.31 -6.86
CA VAL A 46 -8.44 -2.24 -6.01
C VAL A 46 -7.26 -1.55 -6.67
N ILE A 47 -6.35 -2.30 -7.30
CA ILE A 47 -5.20 -1.74 -8.03
C ILE A 47 -5.67 -0.92 -9.23
N VAL A 48 -6.61 -1.42 -10.04
CA VAL A 48 -7.14 -0.70 -11.20
C VAL A 48 -7.75 0.63 -10.77
N GLU A 49 -8.54 0.61 -9.71
CA GLU A 49 -9.20 1.79 -9.19
C GLU A 49 -8.22 2.79 -8.56
N CYS A 50 -7.22 2.28 -7.84
CA CYS A 50 -6.09 3.06 -7.35
C CYS A 50 -5.38 3.79 -8.51
N LYS A 51 -5.03 3.07 -9.60
CA LYS A 51 -4.40 3.66 -10.79
C LYS A 51 -5.28 4.74 -11.42
N ARG A 52 -6.60 4.52 -11.52
CA ARG A 52 -7.57 5.53 -11.98
C ARG A 52 -7.51 6.81 -11.15
N VAL A 53 -7.42 6.70 -9.82
CA VAL A 53 -7.37 7.84 -8.90
C VAL A 53 -6.01 8.52 -8.93
N MET A 54 -4.92 7.78 -9.12
CA MET A 54 -3.59 8.34 -9.36
C MET A 54 -3.60 9.20 -10.63
N ASP A 55 -4.20 8.72 -11.72
CA ASP A 55 -4.30 9.47 -12.97
C ASP A 55 -5.18 10.72 -12.83
N LEU A 56 -6.29 10.62 -12.09
CA LEU A 56 -7.10 11.80 -11.75
C LEU A 56 -6.31 12.84 -10.96
N SER A 57 -5.50 12.39 -10.00
CA SER A 57 -4.68 13.26 -9.16
C SER A 57 -3.60 13.99 -9.98
N LYS A 58 -2.95 13.28 -10.91
CA LYS A 58 -1.95 13.87 -11.82
C LYS A 58 -2.52 14.91 -12.77
N ASN A 59 -3.78 14.77 -13.16
CA ASN A 59 -4.47 15.68 -14.08
C ASN A 59 -5.04 16.95 -13.40
N ARG A 60 -4.83 17.14 -12.09
CA ARG A 60 -5.27 18.35 -11.38
C ARG A 60 -4.32 19.52 -11.61
N TYR A 61 -4.86 20.73 -11.59
CA TYR A 61 -4.12 21.95 -11.90
C TYR A 61 -3.41 22.54 -10.67
N PHE A 62 -2.64 21.69 -9.96
CA PHE A 62 -1.91 22.10 -8.75
C PHE A 62 -0.97 23.28 -8.99
N ASN A 63 -0.24 23.30 -10.12
CA ASN A 63 0.65 24.41 -10.46
C ASN A 63 -0.10 25.74 -10.62
N TRP A 64 -1.19 25.72 -11.39
CA TRP A 64 -2.00 26.92 -11.61
C TRP A 64 -2.59 27.43 -10.30
N TYR A 65 -3.15 26.53 -9.48
CA TYR A 65 -3.69 26.87 -8.16
C TYR A 65 -2.62 27.47 -7.24
N ASN A 66 -1.45 26.83 -7.14
CA ASN A 66 -0.33 27.29 -6.31
C ASN A 66 0.16 28.67 -6.74
N GLU A 67 0.38 28.87 -8.04
CA GLU A 67 0.85 30.14 -8.58
C GLU A 67 -0.10 31.29 -8.21
N HIS A 68 -1.40 31.10 -8.40
CA HIS A 68 -2.39 32.15 -8.23
C HIS A 68 -2.64 32.47 -6.75
N ILE A 69 -2.75 31.45 -5.88
CA ILE A 69 -2.88 31.66 -4.43
C ILE A 69 -1.62 32.33 -3.87
N ASN A 70 -0.44 31.79 -4.16
CA ASN A 70 0.79 32.33 -3.61
C ASN A 70 1.06 33.76 -4.10
N LYS A 71 0.74 34.08 -5.36
CA LYS A 71 0.85 35.44 -5.89
C LYS A 71 -0.01 36.43 -5.10
N GLU A 72 -1.26 36.07 -4.79
CA GLU A 72 -2.13 36.93 -3.98
C GLU A 72 -1.56 37.16 -2.57
N GLU A 73 -1.06 36.12 -1.93
CA GLU A 73 -0.47 36.21 -0.59
C GLU A 73 0.85 37.00 -0.58
N TYR A 74 1.67 36.88 -1.62
CA TYR A 74 2.86 37.72 -1.78
C TYR A 74 2.50 39.21 -1.98
N GLU A 75 1.39 39.53 -2.64
CA GLU A 75 0.91 40.92 -2.72
C GLU A 75 0.41 41.44 -1.37
N LYS A 76 -0.23 40.59 -0.56
CA LYS A 76 -0.61 40.92 0.83
C LYS A 76 0.63 41.16 1.70
N LEU A 77 1.64 40.31 1.58
CA LEU A 77 2.94 40.47 2.23
C LEU A 77 3.56 41.85 1.93
N ARG A 78 3.64 42.23 0.65
CA ARG A 78 4.19 43.54 0.24
C ARG A 78 3.41 44.70 0.86
N LYS A 79 2.08 44.58 0.99
CA LYS A 79 1.25 45.58 1.68
C LYS A 79 1.51 45.64 3.18
N MET A 80 1.76 44.52 3.84
CA MET A 80 2.11 44.47 5.27
C MET A 80 3.47 45.14 5.52
N LEU A 81 4.46 44.88 4.66
CA LEU A 81 5.77 45.53 4.73
C LEU A 81 5.68 47.05 4.49
N LYS A 82 4.87 47.48 3.50
CA LYS A 82 4.55 48.91 3.29
C LYS A 82 3.92 49.59 4.50
N LYS A 83 3.16 48.86 5.32
CA LYS A 83 2.54 49.36 6.55
C LYS A 83 3.48 49.35 7.77
N GLY A 84 4.72 48.86 7.62
CA GLY A 84 5.71 48.81 8.70
C GLY A 84 5.61 47.57 9.57
N SER A 85 5.26 46.41 9.01
CA SER A 85 5.35 45.14 9.72
C SER A 85 6.82 44.72 9.89
N ASP A 86 7.25 44.50 11.13
CA ASP A 86 8.60 44.02 11.50
C ASP A 86 8.61 42.52 11.87
N LEU A 87 7.61 41.77 11.39
CA LEU A 87 7.50 40.33 11.65
C LEU A 87 8.59 39.55 10.90
N SER A 88 9.06 38.45 11.51
CA SER A 88 10.00 37.52 10.87
C SER A 88 9.33 36.75 9.71
N ALA A 89 10.14 36.19 8.80
CA ALA A 89 9.62 35.42 7.67
C ALA A 89 8.72 34.24 8.09
N THR A 90 9.01 33.60 9.23
CA THR A 90 8.22 32.51 9.80
C THR A 90 6.89 32.96 10.40
N GLU A 91 6.85 34.15 11.01
CA GLU A 91 5.62 34.75 11.54
C GLU A 91 4.72 35.23 10.39
N LEU A 92 5.30 35.86 9.37
CA LEU A 92 4.59 36.29 8.16
C LEU A 92 4.01 35.10 7.38
N TYR A 93 4.73 33.98 7.32
CA TYR A 93 4.19 32.75 6.75
C TYR A 93 2.95 32.25 7.51
N SER A 94 2.90 32.45 8.83
CA SER A 94 1.79 31.98 9.67
C SER A 94 0.56 32.89 9.61
N GLU A 95 0.76 34.19 9.33
CA GLU A 95 -0.30 35.17 9.13
C GLU A 95 -0.94 35.12 7.73
N LEU A 96 -0.21 34.59 6.75
CA LEU A 96 -0.64 34.52 5.34
C LEU A 96 -1.10 33.11 4.97
N ASN A 97 -2.02 33.02 4.01
CA ASN A 97 -2.66 31.77 3.62
C ASN A 97 -2.04 31.18 2.35
N PHE A 98 -0.72 30.96 2.36
CA PHE A 98 -0.02 30.33 1.24
C PHE A 98 -0.58 28.94 0.93
N SER A 99 -0.44 28.49 -0.32
CA SER A 99 -0.93 27.17 -0.73
C SER A 99 -0.25 26.06 0.04
N ILE A 100 -1.05 25.19 0.67
CA ILE A 100 -0.59 24.01 1.41
C ILE A 100 0.17 23.00 0.54
N PHE A 101 0.04 23.11 -0.79
CA PHE A 101 0.70 22.23 -1.77
C PHE A 101 2.04 22.79 -2.26
N THR A 102 2.51 23.92 -1.72
CA THR A 102 3.83 24.49 -2.01
C THR A 102 4.78 24.18 -0.85
N PRO A 103 6.04 23.77 -1.08
CA PRO A 103 6.97 23.49 0.00
C PRO A 103 7.14 24.69 0.93
N LYS A 104 6.91 24.48 2.24
CA LYS A 104 7.01 25.55 3.25
C LYS A 104 8.36 26.26 3.24
N ASP A 105 9.44 25.50 3.09
CA ASP A 105 10.80 26.03 3.15
C ASP A 105 11.06 27.01 1.99
N ASP A 106 10.57 26.69 0.78
CA ASP A 106 10.67 27.56 -0.38
C ASP A 106 9.88 28.86 -0.18
N VAL A 107 8.67 28.77 0.39
CA VAL A 107 7.84 29.94 0.66
C VAL A 107 8.52 30.85 1.70
N VAL A 108 9.02 30.29 2.80
CA VAL A 108 9.70 31.05 3.86
C VAL A 108 10.98 31.71 3.33
N GLN A 109 11.77 31.01 2.51
CA GLN A 109 12.94 31.60 1.84
C GLN A 109 12.54 32.77 0.93
N ASN A 110 11.49 32.60 0.13
CA ASN A 110 10.99 33.68 -0.73
C ASN A 110 10.48 34.89 0.06
N ILE A 111 9.80 34.66 1.20
CA ILE A 111 9.40 35.74 2.10
C ILE A 111 10.65 36.49 2.60
N GLN A 112 11.68 35.77 3.03
CA GLN A 112 12.93 36.39 3.50
C GLN A 112 13.62 37.24 2.41
N ILE A 113 13.64 36.75 1.17
CA ILE A 113 14.16 37.52 0.02
C ILE A 113 13.36 38.81 -0.18
N ILE A 114 12.03 38.74 -0.09
CA ILE A 114 11.16 39.92 -0.24
C ILE A 114 11.40 40.94 0.88
N ILE A 115 11.56 40.49 2.13
CA ILE A 115 11.89 41.36 3.27
C ILE A 115 13.22 42.07 3.03
N ASN A 116 14.29 41.33 2.72
CA ASN A 116 15.62 41.89 2.50
C ASN A 116 15.63 42.93 1.37
N ASN A 117 14.96 42.63 0.25
CA ASN A 117 14.85 43.56 -0.87
C ASN A 117 14.10 44.83 -0.49
N TYR A 118 13.02 44.71 0.30
CA TYR A 118 12.24 45.85 0.75
C TYR A 118 13.02 46.75 1.71
N GLU A 119 13.76 46.16 2.67
CA GLU A 119 14.64 46.90 3.57
C GLU A 119 15.75 47.64 2.81
N GLU A 120 16.35 47.00 1.80
CA GLU A 120 17.36 47.63 0.97
C GLU A 120 16.80 48.81 0.16
N GLU A 121 15.62 48.66 -0.44
CA GLU A 121 14.93 49.74 -1.15
C GLU A 121 14.58 50.90 -0.21
N LYS A 122 14.10 50.60 1.00
CA LYS A 122 13.80 51.61 2.02
C LYS A 122 15.06 52.37 2.42
N ARG A 123 16.18 51.66 2.65
CA ARG A 123 17.48 52.28 2.97
C ARG A 123 17.96 53.19 1.84
N LYS A 124 17.90 52.74 0.58
CA LYS A 124 18.26 53.55 -0.59
C LYS A 124 17.41 54.82 -0.68
N LYS A 125 16.10 54.71 -0.48
CA LYS A 125 15.19 55.88 -0.47
C LYS A 125 15.49 56.85 0.67
N GLU A 126 15.82 56.35 1.86
CA GLU A 126 16.22 57.20 2.98
C GLU A 126 17.57 57.89 2.74
N GLU A 127 18.54 57.19 2.16
CA GLU A 127 19.83 57.77 1.76
C GLU A 127 19.67 58.82 0.67
N GLU A 128 18.88 58.53 -0.38
CA GLU A 128 18.53 59.50 -1.42
C GLU A 128 17.78 60.70 -0.86
N PHE A 129 16.85 60.48 0.07
CA PHE A 129 16.14 61.55 0.75
C PHE A 129 17.09 62.40 1.58
N LYS A 130 18.02 61.80 2.34
CA LYS A 130 19.06 62.52 3.10
C LYS A 130 19.99 63.31 2.19
N GLN A 131 20.44 62.73 1.07
CA GLN A 131 21.28 63.41 0.08
C GLN A 131 20.54 64.57 -0.59
N ARG A 132 19.27 64.37 -0.98
CA ARG A 132 18.41 65.41 -1.52
C ARG A 132 18.15 66.51 -0.50
N ALA A 133 17.83 66.17 0.75
CA ALA A 133 17.64 67.12 1.84
C ALA A 133 18.91 67.95 2.12
N ALA A 134 20.10 67.34 2.05
CA ALA A 134 21.37 68.05 2.15
C ALA A 134 21.63 68.99 0.96
N LEU A 135 21.22 68.60 -0.25
CA LEU A 135 21.21 69.44 -1.45
C LEU A 135 20.19 70.61 -1.37
N TYR A 136 19.02 70.37 -0.79
CA TYR A 136 17.99 71.39 -0.56
C TYR A 136 18.40 72.39 0.52
N ALA A 137 19.13 71.94 1.56
CA ALA A 137 19.70 72.82 2.58
C ALA A 137 20.79 73.77 2.01
N THR A 138 21.37 73.45 0.86
CA THR A 138 22.37 74.27 0.17
C THR A 138 21.79 75.13 -0.98
N LYS A 139 20.62 74.80 -1.52
CA LYS A 139 19.91 75.56 -2.57
C LYS A 139 18.40 75.60 -2.28
N GLY A 140 17.94 76.66 -1.62
CA GLY A 140 16.55 76.80 -1.19
C GLY A 140 15.52 76.90 -2.33
N VAL A 141 14.99 75.76 -2.77
CA VAL A 141 13.85 75.68 -3.72
C VAL A 141 12.88 74.59 -3.25
N TYR A 142 11.61 74.96 -3.10
CA TYR A 142 10.50 74.06 -2.77
C TYR A 142 9.85 73.51 -4.05
N THR A 143 9.69 72.18 -4.13
CA THR A 143 8.70 71.55 -5.00
C THR A 143 7.96 70.45 -4.23
N GLU A 144 6.64 70.54 -4.28
CA GLU A 144 5.65 69.67 -3.65
C GLU A 144 5.67 68.27 -4.30
N ILE A 145 5.81 67.21 -3.50
CA ILE A 145 5.82 65.83 -4.00
C ILE A 145 4.38 65.33 -4.05
N ALA A 146 3.88 65.08 -5.26
CA ALA A 146 2.60 64.42 -5.49
C ALA A 146 2.62 62.98 -4.95
N MET A 147 1.66 62.66 -4.07
CA MET A 147 1.35 61.28 -3.67
C MET A 147 0.87 60.50 -4.89
N HIS A 148 1.68 59.56 -5.38
CA HIS A 148 1.23 58.56 -6.33
C HIS A 148 0.40 57.52 -5.57
N ASN A 149 -0.92 57.57 -5.74
CA ASN A 149 -1.78 56.46 -5.34
C ASN A 149 -1.49 55.28 -6.28
N ASP A 150 -0.90 54.23 -5.73
CA ASP A 150 -0.76 52.93 -6.40
C ASP A 150 -2.17 52.42 -6.76
N PHE A 151 -2.49 52.40 -8.06
CA PHE A 151 -3.72 51.81 -8.58
C PHE A 151 -3.72 50.31 -8.25
N ILE A 152 -4.64 49.89 -7.39
CA ILE A 152 -4.94 48.48 -7.14
C ILE A 152 -5.95 48.08 -8.22
N PRO A 153 -5.56 47.26 -9.23
CA PRO A 153 -6.55 46.77 -10.18
C PRO A 153 -7.62 45.97 -9.43
N PRO A 154 -8.89 46.05 -9.84
CA PRO A 154 -9.95 45.29 -9.22
C PRO A 154 -9.66 43.81 -9.34
N ILE A 155 -9.85 43.08 -8.24
CA ILE A 155 -9.73 41.63 -8.20
C ILE A 155 -10.76 41.07 -9.18
N ASN A 156 -10.30 40.32 -10.18
CA ASN A 156 -11.18 39.68 -11.15
C ASN A 156 -11.98 38.58 -10.43
N ILE A 157 -13.25 38.87 -10.11
CA ILE A 157 -14.16 37.99 -9.36
C ILE A 157 -14.27 36.60 -10.00
N ASN A 158 -14.07 36.49 -11.32
CA ASN A 158 -14.08 35.21 -12.03
C ASN A 158 -12.94 34.27 -11.59
N ILE A 159 -11.75 34.83 -11.29
CA ILE A 159 -10.57 34.04 -10.89
C ILE A 159 -10.74 33.45 -9.49
N ILE A 160 -11.37 34.17 -8.56
CA ILE A 160 -11.67 33.63 -7.22
C ILE A 160 -12.63 32.44 -7.32
N GLY A 161 -13.65 32.54 -8.17
CA GLY A 161 -14.59 31.44 -8.41
C GLY A 161 -13.90 30.19 -8.98
N GLU A 162 -13.00 30.39 -9.95
CA GLU A 162 -12.19 29.31 -10.54
C GLU A 162 -11.22 28.69 -9.54
N LEU A 163 -10.58 29.50 -8.68
CA LEU A 163 -9.69 29.02 -7.62
C LEU A 163 -10.41 28.17 -6.58
N ASN A 164 -11.57 28.62 -6.10
CA ASN A 164 -12.37 27.86 -5.15
C ASN A 164 -12.88 26.55 -5.76
N ARG A 165 -13.29 26.59 -7.03
CA ARG A 165 -13.71 25.39 -7.76
C ARG A 165 -12.55 24.39 -7.89
N GLU A 166 -11.37 24.84 -8.29
CA GLU A 166 -10.21 23.94 -8.38
C GLU A 166 -9.84 23.38 -7.00
N ARG A 167 -9.95 24.19 -5.94
CA ARG A 167 -9.73 23.74 -4.58
C ARG A 167 -10.70 22.63 -4.17
N GLU A 168 -11.99 22.80 -4.43
CA GLU A 168 -13.01 21.78 -4.18
C GLU A 168 -12.72 20.48 -4.94
N LEU A 169 -12.26 20.58 -6.19
CA LEU A 169 -11.88 19.42 -7.00
C LEU A 169 -10.63 18.71 -6.43
N ILE A 170 -9.63 19.45 -5.97
CA ILE A 170 -8.44 18.91 -5.33
C ILE A 170 -8.82 18.21 -4.01
N ASP A 171 -9.65 18.85 -3.17
CA ASP A 171 -10.08 18.29 -1.89
C ASP A 171 -10.96 17.03 -2.08
N ALA A 172 -11.85 17.02 -3.08
CA ALA A 172 -12.61 15.84 -3.46
C ALA A 172 -11.67 14.69 -3.88
N THR A 173 -10.67 15.00 -4.71
CA THR A 173 -9.67 14.02 -5.15
C THR A 173 -8.85 13.49 -3.97
N LEU A 174 -8.47 14.36 -3.02
CA LEU A 174 -7.77 13.96 -1.80
C LEU A 174 -8.62 13.03 -0.92
N SER A 175 -9.93 13.28 -0.82
CA SER A 175 -10.86 12.40 -0.12
C SER A 175 -10.89 11.01 -0.75
N ASP A 176 -10.98 10.94 -2.09
CA ASP A 176 -10.93 9.68 -2.84
C ASP A 176 -9.60 8.96 -2.62
N VAL A 177 -8.47 9.66 -2.70
CA VAL A 177 -7.14 9.10 -2.42
C VAL A 177 -7.07 8.49 -1.02
N LYS A 178 -7.51 9.23 0.01
CA LYS A 178 -7.53 8.72 1.39
C LYS A 178 -8.44 7.50 1.53
N HIS A 179 -9.58 7.47 0.83
CA HIS A 179 -10.47 6.32 0.81
C HIS A 179 -9.80 5.10 0.18
N HIS A 180 -9.14 5.26 -0.97
CA HIS A 180 -8.45 4.18 -1.66
C HIS A 180 -7.23 3.67 -0.90
N ILE A 181 -6.48 4.53 -0.22
CA ILE A 181 -5.40 4.12 0.69
C ILE A 181 -5.96 3.18 1.78
N ARG A 182 -7.11 3.50 2.39
CA ARG A 182 -7.74 2.62 3.40
C ARG A 182 -8.20 1.31 2.80
N ILE A 183 -8.79 1.32 1.60
CA ILE A 183 -9.18 0.08 0.90
C ILE A 183 -7.95 -0.78 0.61
N ALA A 184 -6.87 -0.21 0.08
CA ALA A 184 -5.63 -0.91 -0.21
C ALA A 184 -4.98 -1.46 1.07
N GLN A 185 -5.02 -0.70 2.17
CA GLN A 185 -4.57 -1.18 3.49
C GLN A 185 -5.38 -2.38 3.96
N ASN A 186 -6.70 -2.32 3.89
CA ASN A 186 -7.57 -3.42 4.26
C ASN A 186 -7.30 -4.66 3.39
N MET A 187 -7.16 -4.46 2.08
CA MET A 187 -6.86 -5.54 1.15
C MET A 187 -5.50 -6.19 1.44
N MET A 188 -4.46 -5.40 1.71
CA MET A 188 -3.15 -5.90 2.14
C MET A 188 -3.24 -6.72 3.42
N ASN A 189 -4.02 -6.27 4.41
CA ASN A 189 -4.22 -7.00 5.65
C ASN A 189 -4.94 -8.34 5.40
N GLU A 190 -5.90 -8.38 4.46
CA GLU A 190 -6.64 -9.59 4.10
C GLU A 190 -5.80 -10.66 3.38
N ILE A 191 -4.73 -10.26 2.66
CA ILE A 191 -3.85 -11.16 1.89
C ILE A 191 -2.49 -11.41 2.54
N SER A 192 -2.14 -10.67 3.59
CA SER A 192 -0.85 -10.75 4.25
C SER A 192 -0.56 -12.14 4.80
N GLY A 193 0.57 -12.73 4.42
CA GLY A 193 1.03 -14.02 4.90
C GLY A 193 0.37 -15.24 4.26
N ASP A 194 -0.26 -15.07 3.08
CA ASP A 194 -0.90 -16.14 2.30
C ASP A 194 -1.87 -17.00 3.14
N PRO A 195 -2.93 -16.40 3.74
CA PRO A 195 -3.79 -17.11 4.69
C PRO A 195 -4.49 -18.34 4.12
N GLU A 196 -4.69 -18.39 2.79
CA GLU A 196 -5.25 -19.53 2.09
C GLU A 196 -4.27 -20.71 1.94
N CYS A 197 -2.96 -20.45 1.99
CA CYS A 197 -1.91 -21.47 1.98
C CYS A 197 -1.69 -22.03 3.40
N SER A 198 -2.32 -23.16 3.70
CA SER A 198 -2.21 -23.76 5.03
C SER A 198 -1.09 -24.80 5.12
N SER A 199 -0.09 -24.53 5.96
CA SER A 199 0.95 -25.52 6.30
C SER A 199 0.39 -26.73 7.07
N LEU A 200 -0.72 -26.55 7.79
CA LEU A 200 -1.43 -27.64 8.47
C LEU A 200 -2.06 -28.60 7.47
N ILE A 201 -2.74 -28.10 6.43
CA ILE A 201 -3.31 -28.92 5.37
C ILE A 201 -2.22 -29.73 4.67
N THR A 202 -1.07 -29.12 4.36
CA THR A 202 0.10 -29.81 3.79
C THR A 202 0.55 -30.99 4.66
N LYS A 203 0.71 -30.78 5.98
CA LYS A 203 1.09 -31.84 6.92
C LYS A 203 0.04 -32.95 6.99
N MET A 204 -1.24 -32.59 6.97
CA MET A 204 -2.34 -33.56 7.00
C MET A 204 -2.40 -34.40 5.71
N LEU A 205 -2.14 -33.82 4.53
CA LEU A 205 -2.02 -34.58 3.28
C LEU A 205 -0.89 -35.62 3.34
N VAL A 206 0.27 -35.24 3.91
CA VAL A 206 1.38 -36.18 4.13
C VAL A 206 0.99 -37.30 5.08
N PHE A 207 0.29 -36.97 6.18
CA PHE A 207 -0.18 -37.97 7.14
C PHE A 207 -1.20 -38.94 6.52
N VAL A 208 -2.17 -38.42 5.76
CA VAL A 208 -3.16 -39.25 5.05
C VAL A 208 -2.49 -40.15 4.01
N SER A 209 -1.48 -39.64 3.30
CA SER A 209 -0.65 -40.44 2.39
C SER A 209 0.06 -41.59 3.12
N LEU A 210 0.73 -41.28 4.23
CA LEU A 210 1.44 -42.28 5.04
C LEU A 210 0.48 -43.32 5.62
N LEU A 211 -0.69 -42.91 6.11
CA LEU A 211 -1.72 -43.81 6.63
C LEU A 211 -2.29 -44.69 5.52
N PHE A 212 -2.42 -44.20 4.30
CA PHE A 212 -2.82 -45.03 3.17
C PHE A 212 -1.77 -46.13 2.87
N PHE A 213 -0.48 -45.78 2.79
CA PHE A 213 0.54 -46.76 2.50
C PHE A 213 0.74 -47.78 3.64
N LEU A 214 0.85 -47.32 4.89
CA LEU A 214 1.08 -48.18 6.04
C LEU A 214 -0.18 -48.89 6.55
N GLY A 215 -1.33 -48.24 6.41
CA GLY A 215 -2.61 -48.72 6.94
C GLY A 215 -3.44 -49.48 5.93
N VAL A 216 -3.31 -49.21 4.63
CA VAL A 216 -4.12 -49.86 3.58
C VAL A 216 -3.25 -50.76 2.71
N ILE A 217 -2.24 -50.22 2.03
CA ILE A 217 -1.45 -50.97 1.06
C ILE A 217 -0.61 -52.06 1.73
N TYR A 218 0.08 -51.72 2.83
CA TYR A 218 0.95 -52.65 3.52
C TYR A 218 0.19 -53.86 4.12
N PRO A 219 -0.92 -53.71 4.85
CA PRO A 219 -1.71 -54.84 5.34
C PRO A 219 -2.32 -55.68 4.22
N LEU A 220 -2.83 -55.03 3.16
CA LEU A 220 -3.36 -55.75 1.99
C LEU A 220 -2.27 -56.56 1.29
N SER A 221 -1.00 -56.16 1.37
CA SER A 221 0.13 -56.88 0.79
C SER A 221 0.37 -58.27 1.41
N PHE A 222 -0.16 -58.54 2.61
CA PHE A 222 -0.07 -59.85 3.28
C PHE A 222 -1.24 -60.80 3.00
N LEU A 223 -2.32 -60.36 2.34
CA LEU A 223 -3.52 -61.19 2.09
C LEU A 223 -3.49 -61.96 0.74
N PRO A 224 -3.85 -63.26 0.68
CA PRO A 224 -4.20 -64.13 1.79
C PRO A 224 -2.94 -64.63 2.51
N ALA A 225 -2.97 -64.62 3.83
CA ALA A 225 -1.97 -65.27 4.67
C ALA A 225 -2.26 -66.78 4.72
N SER A 226 -1.23 -67.60 4.49
CA SER A 226 -1.31 -69.06 4.61
C SER A 226 -1.67 -69.46 6.03
N VAL A 227 -2.59 -70.43 6.18
CA VAL A 227 -3.04 -70.89 7.49
C VAL A 227 -1.89 -71.66 8.17
N GLY A 228 -1.38 -71.14 9.29
CA GLY A 228 -0.34 -71.79 10.11
C GLY A 228 1.09 -71.27 9.91
N GLU A 229 1.32 -70.30 9.01
CA GLU A 229 2.62 -69.65 8.88
C GLU A 229 2.78 -68.49 9.88
N GLU A 230 3.95 -68.39 10.51
CA GLU A 230 4.36 -67.18 11.22
C GLU A 230 4.74 -66.11 10.19
N ILE A 231 4.17 -64.91 10.33
CA ILE A 231 4.49 -63.80 9.44
C ILE A 231 5.89 -63.31 9.77
N SER A 232 6.85 -63.67 8.95
CA SER A 232 8.19 -63.10 8.97
C SER A 232 8.29 -61.92 7.99
N LEU A 233 9.01 -60.88 8.40
CA LEU A 233 9.34 -59.77 7.52
C LEU A 233 10.43 -60.23 6.54
N TYR A 234 10.04 -60.49 5.30
CA TYR A 234 10.99 -60.81 4.23
C TYR A 234 11.60 -59.51 3.67
N PHE A 235 12.89 -59.33 3.87
CA PHE A 235 13.68 -58.22 3.29
C PHE A 235 14.46 -58.63 2.02
N ASP A 236 14.14 -59.79 1.45
CA ASP A 236 14.79 -60.27 0.23
C ASP A 236 14.23 -59.55 -1.01
N TYR A 237 15.13 -58.86 -1.72
CA TYR A 237 14.82 -58.08 -2.92
C TYR A 237 14.13 -58.91 -4.03
N SER A 238 14.53 -60.18 -4.19
CA SER A 238 13.97 -61.07 -5.22
C SER A 238 12.50 -61.43 -4.96
N ILE A 239 12.16 -61.65 -3.69
CA ILE A 239 10.82 -61.98 -3.23
C ILE A 239 9.91 -60.75 -3.33
N ILE A 240 10.43 -59.57 -2.95
CA ILE A 240 9.72 -58.29 -3.07
C ILE A 240 9.32 -58.02 -4.52
N ILE A 241 10.25 -58.17 -5.48
CA ILE A 241 9.96 -57.96 -6.91
C ILE A 241 8.94 -58.98 -7.43
N SER A 242 9.04 -60.25 -7.03
CA SER A 242 8.06 -61.28 -7.40
C SER A 242 6.64 -60.95 -6.89
N HIS A 243 6.54 -60.38 -5.68
CA HIS A 243 5.25 -59.94 -5.12
C HIS A 243 4.68 -58.70 -5.83
N ILE A 244 5.53 -57.77 -6.24
CA ILE A 244 5.16 -56.58 -7.04
C ILE A 244 4.60 -56.98 -8.41
N VAL A 245 5.22 -57.97 -9.08
CA VAL A 245 4.83 -58.42 -10.44
C VAL A 245 3.65 -59.41 -10.44
N SER A 246 3.13 -59.77 -9.27
CA SER A 246 1.89 -60.57 -9.16
C SER A 246 0.65 -59.76 -9.57
N ILE A 247 -0.43 -60.44 -9.99
CA ILE A 247 -1.72 -59.79 -10.32
C ILE A 247 -2.18 -58.88 -9.18
N LYS A 248 -2.07 -59.35 -7.93
CA LYS A 248 -2.38 -58.59 -6.73
C LYS A 248 -1.49 -57.33 -6.60
N GLY A 249 -0.18 -57.49 -6.80
CA GLY A 249 0.78 -56.39 -6.78
C GLY A 249 0.42 -55.32 -7.79
N ILE A 250 0.06 -55.71 -9.02
CA ILE A 250 -0.39 -54.80 -10.08
C ILE A 250 -1.62 -54.00 -9.65
N PHE A 251 -2.65 -54.64 -9.07
CA PHE A 251 -3.83 -53.93 -8.57
C PHE A 251 -3.52 -52.96 -7.43
N LEU A 252 -2.65 -53.34 -6.48
CA LEU A 252 -2.24 -52.47 -5.38
C LEU A 252 -1.40 -51.28 -5.85
N ILE A 253 -0.54 -51.48 -6.85
CA ILE A 253 0.23 -50.41 -7.49
C ILE A 253 -0.72 -49.45 -8.20
N LEU A 254 -1.66 -49.98 -9.01
CA LEU A 254 -2.64 -49.16 -9.70
C LEU A 254 -3.44 -48.29 -8.72
N LEU A 255 -3.94 -48.89 -7.63
CA LEU A 255 -4.63 -48.17 -6.57
C LEU A 255 -3.75 -47.09 -5.93
N SER A 256 -2.48 -47.42 -5.66
CA SER A 256 -1.52 -46.49 -5.07
C SER A 256 -1.19 -45.32 -5.98
N VAL A 257 -1.04 -45.56 -7.28
CA VAL A 257 -0.79 -44.54 -8.30
C VAL A 257 -1.97 -43.59 -8.40
N VAL A 258 -3.20 -44.13 -8.51
CA VAL A 258 -4.42 -43.31 -8.58
C VAL A 258 -4.56 -42.43 -7.33
N PHE A 259 -4.43 -43.03 -6.16
CA PHE A 259 -4.57 -42.29 -4.89
C PHE A 259 -3.48 -41.22 -4.73
N SER A 260 -2.22 -41.57 -5.03
CA SER A 260 -1.09 -40.65 -4.94
C SER A 260 -1.21 -39.50 -5.94
N SER A 261 -1.67 -39.75 -7.17
CA SER A 261 -1.92 -38.71 -8.18
C SER A 261 -2.95 -37.69 -7.70
N ILE A 262 -4.01 -38.15 -7.03
CA ILE A 262 -5.03 -37.27 -6.44
C ILE A 262 -4.40 -36.42 -5.33
N LEU A 263 -3.71 -37.04 -4.36
CA LEU A 263 -3.08 -36.30 -3.26
C LEU A 263 -2.03 -35.30 -3.73
N ILE A 264 -1.19 -35.66 -4.69
CA ILE A 264 -0.18 -34.77 -5.28
C ILE A 264 -0.87 -33.56 -5.93
N THR A 265 -1.97 -33.77 -6.66
CA THR A 265 -2.73 -32.67 -7.27
C THR A 265 -3.19 -31.66 -6.21
N PHE A 266 -3.81 -32.14 -5.13
CA PHE A 266 -4.29 -31.27 -4.05
C PHE A 266 -3.15 -30.64 -3.23
N PHE A 267 -2.03 -31.34 -3.09
CA PHE A 267 -0.82 -30.82 -2.47
C PHE A 267 -0.25 -29.63 -3.27
N LEU A 268 -0.12 -29.80 -4.59
CA LEU A 268 0.34 -28.74 -5.49
C LEU A 268 -0.63 -27.56 -5.49
N LEU A 269 -1.94 -27.82 -5.53
CA LEU A 269 -2.95 -26.75 -5.44
C LEU A 269 -2.76 -25.92 -4.17
N ASN A 270 -2.64 -26.55 -3.00
CA ASN A 270 -2.49 -25.83 -1.72
C ASN A 270 -1.22 -24.96 -1.66
N ILE A 271 -0.10 -25.44 -2.20
CA ILE A 271 1.17 -24.69 -2.15
C ILE A 271 1.17 -23.51 -3.14
N ASN A 272 0.39 -23.62 -4.21
CA ASN A 272 0.24 -22.57 -5.21
C ASN A 272 -0.77 -21.48 -4.82
N LEU A 273 -1.45 -21.58 -3.66
CA LEU A 273 -2.34 -20.54 -3.12
C LEU A 273 -1.55 -19.40 -2.46
N LYS A 274 -0.63 -18.79 -3.23
CA LYS A 274 0.21 -17.67 -2.78
C LYS A 274 0.01 -16.46 -3.66
N TYR A 275 -0.04 -15.29 -3.06
CA TYR A 275 -0.16 -14.05 -3.81
C TYR A 275 1.19 -13.70 -4.46
N SER A 276 1.15 -13.28 -5.73
CA SER A 276 2.36 -12.88 -6.44
C SER A 276 2.99 -11.64 -5.81
N ASN A 277 4.33 -11.60 -5.74
CA ASN A 277 5.06 -10.43 -5.25
C ASN A 277 4.70 -9.15 -6.01
N GLU A 278 4.43 -9.24 -7.32
CA GLU A 278 3.99 -8.11 -8.15
C GLU A 278 2.70 -7.48 -7.60
N LEU A 279 1.64 -8.28 -7.43
CA LEU A 279 0.38 -7.83 -6.83
C LEU A 279 0.58 -7.17 -5.46
N VAL A 280 1.43 -7.74 -4.61
CA VAL A 280 1.73 -7.19 -3.28
C VAL A 280 2.45 -5.84 -3.39
N LEU A 281 3.40 -5.71 -4.30
CA LEU A 281 4.12 -4.46 -4.55
C LEU A 281 3.20 -3.37 -5.10
N GLU A 282 2.32 -3.70 -6.05
CA GLU A 282 1.34 -2.74 -6.59
C GLU A 282 0.36 -2.27 -5.50
N LEU A 283 -0.13 -3.17 -4.64
CA LEU A 283 -0.96 -2.78 -3.50
C LEU A 283 -0.19 -1.94 -2.47
N MET A 284 1.10 -2.20 -2.27
CA MET A 284 1.94 -1.35 -1.40
C MET A 284 2.13 0.06 -1.97
N GLU A 285 2.22 0.20 -3.28
CA GLU A 285 2.25 1.50 -3.95
C GLU A 285 0.95 2.27 -3.68
N CYS A 286 -0.21 1.61 -3.82
CA CYS A 286 -1.52 2.21 -3.54
C CYS A 286 -1.73 2.68 -2.09
N LYS A 287 -0.88 2.28 -1.15
CA LYS A 287 -0.90 2.75 0.25
C LYS A 287 -0.17 4.07 0.46
N LYS A 288 0.70 4.49 -0.47
CA LYS A 288 1.54 5.67 -0.31
C LYS A 288 0.82 6.89 -0.88
N LEU A 289 0.71 7.94 -0.09
CA LEU A 289 0.11 9.20 -0.54
C LEU A 289 0.90 9.81 -1.71
N SER A 290 2.24 9.71 -1.65
CA SER A 290 3.16 10.19 -2.69
C SER A 290 3.00 9.50 -4.03
N SER A 291 2.45 8.28 -4.08
CA SER A 291 2.18 7.58 -5.34
C SER A 291 1.04 8.25 -6.14
N TYR A 292 0.13 8.96 -5.48
CA TYR A 292 -0.99 9.64 -6.15
C TYR A 292 -0.60 11.00 -6.70
N SER A 293 0.16 11.79 -5.94
CA SER A 293 0.64 13.10 -6.38
C SER A 293 1.77 13.60 -5.47
N GLU A 294 2.78 14.23 -6.06
CA GLU A 294 3.86 14.90 -5.32
C GLU A 294 3.31 16.03 -4.43
N TYR A 295 2.29 16.74 -4.90
CA TYR A 295 1.65 17.82 -4.14
C TYR A 295 0.97 17.34 -2.86
N PHE A 296 0.43 16.12 -2.86
CA PHE A 296 -0.12 15.53 -1.64
C PHE A 296 0.97 15.12 -0.66
N ALA A 297 2.14 14.70 -1.15
CA ALA A 297 3.30 14.45 -0.28
C ALA A 297 3.82 15.76 0.35
N ILE A 298 3.92 16.83 -0.44
CA ILE A 298 4.29 18.17 0.05
C ILE A 298 3.32 18.66 1.13
N MET A 299 2.01 18.47 0.92
CA MET A 299 0.99 18.81 1.89
C MET A 299 1.20 18.07 3.22
N GLU A 300 1.42 16.74 3.18
CA GLU A 300 1.68 15.94 4.38
C GLU A 300 2.97 16.37 5.10
N GLU A 301 4.02 16.68 4.35
CA GLU A 301 5.28 17.20 4.90
C GLU A 301 5.09 18.57 5.58
N ASN A 302 4.35 19.48 4.94
CA ASN A 302 4.01 20.79 5.49
C ASN A 302 3.21 20.66 6.79
N GLU A 303 2.22 19.76 6.84
CA GLU A 303 1.45 19.48 8.06
C GLU A 303 2.36 18.98 9.20
N GLN A 304 3.29 18.06 8.91
CA GLN A 304 4.23 17.55 9.90
C GLN A 304 5.17 18.63 10.44
N LYS A 305 5.70 19.49 9.56
CA LYS A 305 6.54 20.64 9.95
C LYS A 305 5.77 21.63 10.83
N ASN A 306 4.50 21.88 10.52
CA ASN A 306 3.65 22.76 11.33
C ASN A 306 3.38 22.20 12.73
N ARG A 307 3.14 20.88 12.85
CA ARG A 307 2.97 20.22 14.16
C ARG A 307 4.23 20.31 15.02
N LYS A 308 5.42 20.04 14.45
CA LYS A 308 6.70 20.15 15.18
C LYS A 308 6.95 21.56 15.72
N ASN A 309 6.66 22.59 14.93
CA ASN A 309 6.81 23.98 15.35
C ASN A 309 5.80 24.38 16.46
N SER A 310 4.60 23.80 16.46
CA SER A 310 3.62 24.04 17.53
C SER A 310 4.04 23.37 18.85
N GLU A 311 4.66 22.19 18.81
CA GLU A 311 5.13 21.47 19.99
C GLU A 311 6.38 22.13 20.61
N SER A 312 7.26 22.72 19.80
CA SER A 312 8.43 23.46 20.29
C SER A 312 8.07 24.76 21.01
N ASN A 313 6.99 25.44 20.60
CA ASN A 313 6.53 26.70 21.21
C ASN A 313 5.73 26.51 22.51
N ILE A 314 5.23 25.30 22.79
CA ILE A 314 4.55 24.95 24.06
C ILE A 314 5.58 24.55 25.15
N SER A 315 6.83 24.30 24.76
CA SER A 315 7.90 23.83 25.65
C SER A 315 8.87 24.95 26.10
N GLN A 316 8.55 26.22 25.85
CA GLN A 316 9.28 27.42 26.30
C GLN A 316 8.45 28.24 27.29
#